data_AF-A0A1D6DZE9-F1
#
_entry.id   AF-A0A1D6DZE9-F1
#
_cell.length_a   1.000
_cell.length_b   1.000
_cell.length_c   1.000
_cell.angle_alpha   90.00
_cell.angle_beta   90.00
_cell.angle_gamma   90.00
#
_symmetry.space_group_name_H-M   'P 1'
#
loop_
_entity.id
_entity.type
_entity.pdbx_description
1 polymer ?
#
loop_
_entity_poly.entity_id
_entity_poly.type
_entity_poly.pdbx_seq_one_letter_code
_entity_poly.pdbx_strand_id
1 'polypeptide(L)'
;MARYEASAAAPGVDFHLPDEILAVIPTDPYEQLDVARKITSMAITSRVSRLEADSGRLRRDLADRDHAEAELRARLADSDARLAAALDENAKLAKERDSLAATTKKLTRNLAKVWPLLAS
;
A
#
# COMPACT_ATOMS: atom_id res chain seq x y z
N MET A 1 45.95 25.66 -42.89
CA MET A 1 45.77 26.14 -41.51
C MET A 1 44.68 25.28 -40.87
N ALA A 2 45.10 24.46 -39.92
CA ALA A 2 44.43 23.28 -39.41
C ALA A 2 43.11 23.58 -38.67
N ARG A 3 42.08 22.78 -38.92
CA ARG A 3 40.92 22.64 -38.04
C ARG A 3 41.15 21.39 -37.19
N TYR A 4 41.37 21.62 -35.91
CA TYR A 4 41.44 20.63 -34.85
C TYR A 4 40.04 20.01 -34.70
N GLU A 5 39.84 18.78 -35.15
CA GLU A 5 38.71 17.98 -34.67
C GLU A 5 39.15 17.31 -33.37
N ALA A 6 38.71 17.89 -32.25
CA ALA A 6 38.82 17.28 -30.94
C ALA A 6 37.93 16.02 -30.94
N SER A 7 38.56 14.85 -30.96
CA SER A 7 37.91 13.60 -30.60
C SER A 7 37.49 13.70 -29.14
N ALA A 8 36.18 13.83 -28.90
CA ALA A 8 35.59 13.78 -27.58
C ALA A 8 35.66 12.33 -27.07
N ALA A 9 36.84 11.94 -26.56
CA ALA A 9 36.97 10.74 -25.75
C ALA A 9 36.18 10.96 -24.45
N ALA A 10 35.17 10.13 -24.20
CA ALA A 10 34.54 10.02 -22.90
C ALA A 10 35.62 9.79 -21.82
N PRO A 11 35.47 10.34 -20.60
CA PRO A 11 36.48 10.21 -19.55
C PRO A 11 36.79 8.73 -19.33
N GLY A 12 37.99 8.34 -19.73
CA GLY A 12 38.48 6.98 -19.64
C GLY A 12 38.58 6.58 -18.18
N VAL A 13 37.65 5.75 -17.74
CA VAL A 13 37.95 4.81 -16.67
C VAL A 13 39.08 3.96 -17.23
N ASP A 14 40.30 4.09 -16.69
CA ASP A 14 41.44 3.25 -17.08
C ASP A 14 41.06 1.79 -16.80
N PHE A 15 40.55 1.13 -17.84
CA PHE A 15 40.09 -0.25 -17.79
C PHE A 15 41.30 -1.14 -18.04
N HIS A 16 42.16 -1.26 -17.02
CA HIS A 16 43.26 -2.20 -17.07
C HIS A 16 42.73 -3.60 -16.77
N LEU A 17 42.63 -4.43 -17.81
CA LEU A 17 42.30 -5.84 -17.66
C LEU A 17 43.55 -6.59 -17.17
N PRO A 18 43.41 -7.52 -16.21
CA PRO A 18 44.51 -8.38 -15.80
C PRO A 18 45.15 -9.11 -16.98
N ASP A 19 46.46 -9.32 -16.94
CA ASP A 19 47.22 -9.97 -18.01
C ASP A 19 46.68 -11.37 -18.35
N GLU A 20 46.13 -12.08 -17.37
CA GLU A 20 45.51 -13.39 -17.56
C GLU A 20 44.25 -13.31 -18.44
N ILE A 21 43.51 -12.21 -18.35
CA ILE A 21 42.32 -11.96 -19.18
C ILE A 21 42.75 -11.52 -20.58
N LEU A 22 43.78 -10.67 -20.70
CA LEU A 22 44.32 -10.27 -21.99
C LEU A 22 44.86 -11.47 -22.79
N ALA A 23 45.48 -12.42 -22.12
CA ALA A 23 46.03 -13.63 -22.72
C ALA A 23 44.97 -14.55 -23.36
N VAL A 24 43.71 -14.46 -22.93
CA VAL A 24 42.59 -15.28 -23.45
C VAL A 24 41.67 -14.52 -24.41
N ILE A 25 41.89 -13.23 -24.61
CA ILE A 25 41.12 -12.45 -25.60
C ILE A 25 41.59 -12.86 -27.01
N PRO A 26 40.66 -13.21 -27.92
CA PRO A 26 41.03 -13.51 -29.31
C PRO A 26 41.83 -12.38 -29.93
N THR A 27 42.85 -12.68 -30.72
CA THR A 27 43.63 -11.63 -31.41
C THR A 27 42.95 -11.15 -32.69
N ASP A 28 42.05 -11.96 -33.27
CA ASP A 28 41.27 -11.58 -34.44
C ASP A 28 40.17 -10.56 -34.08
N PRO A 29 40.07 -9.41 -34.78
CA PRO A 29 39.09 -8.37 -34.45
C PRO A 29 37.63 -8.81 -34.56
N TYR A 30 37.28 -9.72 -35.48
CA TYR A 30 35.91 -10.18 -35.64
C TYR A 30 35.52 -11.18 -34.54
N GLU A 31 36.45 -12.03 -34.12
CA GLU A 31 36.25 -12.91 -32.96
C GLU A 31 36.10 -12.12 -31.65
N GLN A 32 36.86 -11.02 -31.46
CA GLN A 32 36.67 -10.11 -30.32
C GLN A 32 35.27 -9.49 -30.29
N LEU A 33 34.75 -9.06 -31.45
CA LEU A 33 33.39 -8.52 -31.56
C LEU A 33 32.34 -9.57 -31.19
N ASP A 34 32.55 -10.85 -31.55
CA ASP A 34 31.64 -11.94 -31.16
C ASP A 34 31.66 -12.17 -29.64
N VAL A 35 32.83 -12.16 -29.02
CA VAL A 35 32.96 -12.24 -27.54
C VAL A 35 32.28 -11.04 -26.87
N ALA A 36 32.53 -9.81 -27.33
CA ALA A 36 31.90 -8.61 -26.79
C ALA A 36 30.37 -8.65 -26.92
N ARG A 37 29.86 -9.14 -28.06
CA ARG A 37 28.43 -9.36 -28.27
C ARG A 37 27.88 -10.36 -27.27
N LYS A 38 28.53 -11.51 -27.08
CA LYS A 38 28.11 -12.54 -26.12
C LYS A 38 28.06 -12.00 -24.69
N ILE A 39 29.11 -11.29 -24.26
CA ILE A 39 29.17 -10.65 -22.94
C ILE A 39 28.00 -9.68 -22.77
N THR A 40 27.77 -8.82 -23.76
CA THR A 40 26.67 -7.84 -23.74
C THR A 40 25.32 -8.54 -23.69
N SER A 41 25.09 -9.56 -24.51
CA SER A 41 23.87 -10.37 -24.50
C SER A 41 23.65 -11.02 -23.13
N MET A 42 24.67 -11.64 -22.54
CA MET A 42 24.57 -12.24 -21.20
C MET A 42 24.26 -11.19 -20.12
N ALA A 43 24.89 -10.02 -20.18
CA ALA A 43 24.64 -8.93 -19.24
C ALA A 43 23.20 -8.41 -19.35
N ILE A 44 22.68 -8.26 -20.58
CA ILE A 44 21.29 -7.88 -20.85
C ILE A 44 20.35 -8.96 -20.32
N THR A 45 20.54 -10.23 -20.67
CA THR A 45 19.70 -11.34 -20.20
C THR A 45 19.68 -11.40 -18.68
N SER A 46 20.84 -11.33 -18.03
CA SER A 46 20.94 -11.30 -16.56
C SER A 46 20.16 -10.14 -15.94
N ARG A 47 20.22 -8.95 -16.55
CA ARG A 47 19.46 -7.78 -16.10
C ARG A 47 17.96 -7.94 -16.32
N VAL A 48 17.55 -8.47 -17.47
CA VAL A 48 16.14 -8.75 -17.81
C VAL A 48 15.56 -9.75 -16.81
N SER A 49 16.24 -10.87 -16.54
CA SER A 49 15.77 -11.87 -15.58
C SER A 49 15.61 -11.31 -14.16
N ARG A 50 16.51 -10.41 -13.71
CA ARG A 50 16.34 -9.71 -12.42
C ARG A 50 15.10 -8.82 -12.42
N LEU A 51 14.90 -8.04 -13.47
CA LEU A 51 13.73 -7.16 -13.58
C LEU A 51 12.42 -7.94 -13.66
N GLU A 52 12.39 -9.08 -14.34
CA GLU A 52 11.24 -9.97 -14.39
C GLU A 52 10.92 -10.55 -13.01
N ALA A 53 11.94 -11.00 -12.27
CA ALA A 53 11.77 -11.49 -10.89
C ALA A 53 11.25 -10.40 -9.95
N ASP A 54 11.81 -9.18 -10.03
CA ASP A 54 11.37 -8.02 -9.26
C ASP A 54 9.94 -7.63 -9.62
N SER A 55 9.60 -7.58 -10.90
CA SER A 55 8.24 -7.31 -11.37
C SER A 55 7.26 -8.36 -10.87
N GLY A 56 7.63 -9.65 -10.89
CA GLY A 56 6.83 -10.73 -10.34
C GLY A 56 6.64 -10.65 -8.82
N ARG A 57 7.66 -10.19 -8.08
CA ARG A 57 7.52 -9.89 -6.63
C ARG A 57 6.56 -8.72 -6.40
N LEU A 58 6.78 -7.59 -7.07
CA LEU A 58 5.95 -6.39 -6.92
C LEU A 58 4.47 -6.64 -7.26
N ARG A 59 4.18 -7.46 -8.28
CA ARG A 59 2.80 -7.84 -8.62
C ARG A 59 2.13 -8.67 -7.51
N ARG A 60 2.87 -9.55 -6.85
CA ARG A 60 2.35 -10.33 -5.71
C ARG A 60 2.10 -9.43 -4.51
N ASP A 61 3.08 -8.59 -4.16
CA ASP A 61 2.94 -7.63 -3.05
C ASP A 61 1.75 -6.69 -3.26
N LEU A 62 1.49 -6.27 -4.51
CA LEU A 62 0.32 -5.47 -4.86
C LEU A 62 -0.99 -6.25 -4.64
N ALA A 63 -1.07 -7.49 -5.12
CA ALA A 63 -2.25 -8.33 -4.94
C ALA A 63 -2.56 -8.61 -3.46
N ASP A 64 -1.53 -8.86 -2.64
CA ASP A 64 -1.68 -9.05 -1.20
C ASP A 64 -2.20 -7.78 -0.52
N ARG A 65 -1.71 -6.61 -0.94
CA ARG A 65 -2.19 -5.30 -0.45
C ARG A 65 -3.63 -5.03 -0.86
N ASP A 66 -4.00 -5.29 -2.11
CA ASP A 66 -5.37 -5.14 -2.60
C ASP A 66 -6.34 -6.03 -1.82
N HIS A 67 -5.92 -7.26 -1.49
CA HIS A 67 -6.71 -8.16 -0.65
C HIS A 67 -6.91 -7.61 0.77
N ALA A 68 -5.82 -7.16 1.42
CA ALA A 68 -5.89 -6.57 2.75
C ALA A 68 -6.74 -5.28 2.77
N GLU A 69 -6.65 -4.45 1.72
CA GLU A 69 -7.47 -3.25 1.56
C GLU A 69 -8.95 -3.60 1.44
N ALA A 70 -9.30 -4.61 0.65
CA ALA A 70 -10.68 -5.08 0.52
C ALA A 70 -11.23 -5.60 1.86
N GLU A 71 -10.43 -6.36 2.60
CA GLU A 71 -10.82 -6.86 3.93
C GLU A 71 -11.05 -5.70 4.92
N LEU A 72 -10.13 -4.73 4.97
CA LEU A 72 -10.27 -3.57 5.85
C LEU A 72 -11.50 -2.73 5.49
N ARG A 73 -11.78 -2.52 4.20
CA ARG A 73 -13.00 -1.84 3.75
C ARG A 73 -14.27 -2.59 4.20
N ALA A 74 -14.30 -3.91 4.08
CA ALA A 74 -15.44 -4.71 4.52
C ALA A 74 -15.65 -4.59 6.05
N ARG A 75 -14.58 -4.66 6.84
CA ARG A 75 -14.63 -4.49 8.30
C ARG A 75 -15.10 -3.09 8.71
N LEU A 76 -14.63 -2.06 8.01
CA LEU A 76 -15.06 -0.68 8.26
C LEU A 76 -16.56 -0.52 7.98
N ALA A 77 -17.04 -1.03 6.84
CA ALA A 77 -18.46 -0.97 6.49
C ALA A 77 -19.36 -1.71 7.50
N ASP A 78 -18.94 -2.89 7.97
CA ASP A 78 -19.66 -3.62 9.04
C ASP A 78 -19.65 -2.83 10.35
N SER A 79 -18.52 -2.24 10.74
CA SER A 79 -18.42 -1.39 11.93
C SER A 79 -19.32 -0.17 11.84
N ASP A 80 -19.35 0.52 10.71
CA ASP A 80 -20.20 1.69 10.48
C ASP A 80 -21.69 1.32 10.53
N ALA A 81 -22.08 0.18 9.95
CA ALA A 81 -23.45 -0.32 10.02
C ALA A 81 -23.86 -0.64 11.47
N ARG A 82 -22.99 -1.28 12.25
CA ARG A 82 -23.23 -1.56 13.67
C ARG A 82 -23.33 -0.28 14.50
N LEU A 83 -22.48 0.69 14.23
CA LEU A 83 -22.52 1.99 14.91
C LEU A 83 -23.83 2.73 14.60
N ALA A 84 -24.24 2.76 13.33
CA ALA A 84 -25.50 3.38 12.92
C ALA A 84 -26.71 2.71 13.62
N ALA A 85 -26.74 1.38 13.68
CA ALA A 85 -27.78 0.64 14.38
C ALA A 85 -27.80 0.96 15.90
N ALA A 86 -26.62 1.01 16.54
CA ALA A 86 -26.52 1.35 17.95
C ALA A 86 -26.98 2.79 18.25
N LEU A 87 -26.68 3.74 17.35
CA LEU A 87 -27.15 5.13 17.48
C LEU A 87 -28.67 5.25 17.33
N ASP A 88 -29.27 4.53 16.37
CA ASP A 88 -30.72 4.49 16.20
C ASP A 88 -31.42 3.91 17.43
N GLU A 89 -30.89 2.81 17.97
CA GLU A 89 -31.43 2.19 19.18
C GLU A 89 -31.30 3.11 20.40
N ASN A 90 -30.16 3.78 20.56
CA ASN A 90 -29.97 4.76 21.64
C ASN A 90 -30.97 5.93 21.53
N ALA A 91 -31.24 6.41 20.31
CA ALA A 91 -32.24 7.45 20.09
C ALA A 91 -33.66 7.00 20.49
N LYS A 92 -34.03 5.74 20.20
CA LYS A 92 -35.30 5.14 20.65
C LYS A 92 -35.37 5.05 22.17
N LEU A 93 -34.33 4.49 22.80
CA LEU A 93 -34.26 4.36 24.26
C LEU A 93 -34.30 5.72 24.97
N ALA A 94 -33.65 6.75 24.41
CA ALA A 94 -33.71 8.10 24.95
C ALA A 94 -35.14 8.66 24.94
N LYS A 95 -35.89 8.42 23.85
CA LYS A 95 -37.30 8.83 23.75
C LYS A 95 -38.19 8.07 24.74
N GLU A 96 -37.97 6.77 24.91
CA GLU A 96 -38.69 5.96 25.90
C GLU A 96 -38.42 6.42 27.33
N ARG A 97 -37.15 6.71 27.66
CA ARG A 97 -36.74 7.29 28.95
C ARG A 97 -37.48 8.61 29.21
N ASP A 98 -37.55 9.50 28.23
CA ASP A 98 -38.22 10.80 28.40
C ASP A 98 -39.73 10.66 28.59
N SER A 99 -40.35 9.74 27.85
CA SER A 99 -41.76 9.38 28.05
C SER A 99 -42.00 8.84 29.46
N LEU A 100 -41.15 7.92 29.93
CA LEU A 100 -41.23 7.35 31.27
C LEU A 100 -41.05 8.44 32.33
N ALA A 101 -40.04 9.30 32.22
CA ALA A 101 -39.82 10.41 33.14
C ALA A 101 -41.03 11.35 33.22
N ALA A 102 -41.68 11.64 32.09
CA ALA A 102 -42.90 12.44 32.06
C ALA A 102 -44.07 11.75 32.80
N THR A 103 -44.26 10.44 32.59
CA THR A 103 -45.30 9.67 33.29
C THR A 103 -45.03 9.57 34.80
N THR A 104 -43.80 9.32 35.22
CA THR A 104 -43.39 9.34 36.63
C THR A 104 -43.72 10.69 37.26
N LYS A 105 -43.32 11.80 36.63
CA LYS A 105 -43.61 13.16 37.12
C LYS A 105 -45.12 13.42 37.27
N LYS A 106 -45.93 12.93 36.33
CA LYS A 106 -47.40 13.04 36.38
C LYS A 106 -47.99 12.22 37.54
N LEU A 107 -47.54 10.98 37.71
CA LEU A 107 -47.99 10.11 38.80
C LEU A 107 -47.59 10.67 40.17
N THR A 108 -46.35 11.15 40.35
CA THR A 108 -45.91 11.81 41.58
C THR A 108 -46.81 13.00 41.94
N ARG A 109 -47.15 13.83 40.94
CA ARG A 109 -48.06 14.97 41.14
C ARG A 109 -49.48 14.51 41.51
N ASN A 110 -49.98 13.45 40.89
CA ASN A 110 -51.31 12.92 41.19
C ASN A 110 -51.36 12.33 42.61
N LEU A 111 -50.34 11.57 43.02
CA LEU A 111 -50.22 11.04 44.38
C LEU A 111 -50.17 12.18 45.42
N ALA A 112 -49.39 13.23 45.17
CA ALA A 112 -49.32 14.39 46.06
C ALA A 112 -50.68 15.11 46.24
N LYS A 113 -51.58 15.01 45.27
CA LYS A 113 -52.95 15.58 45.37
C LYS A 113 -53.90 14.69 46.16
N VAL A 114 -53.77 13.37 46.04
CA VAL A 114 -54.70 12.40 46.65
C VAL A 114 -54.29 12.04 48.07
N TRP A 115 -52.99 12.08 48.39
CA TRP A 115 -52.47 11.75 49.71
C TRP A 115 -53.12 12.55 50.87
N PRO A 116 -53.30 13.89 50.78
CA PRO A 116 -53.97 14.64 51.85
C PRO A 116 -55.43 14.26 52.03
N LEU A 117 -56.12 13.84 50.95
CA LEU A 117 -57.53 13.45 50.98
C LEU A 117 -57.74 12.07 51.60
N LEU A 118 -56.72 11.21 51.57
CA LEU A 118 -56.74 9.89 52.22
C LEU A 118 -56.25 9.92 53.68
N ALA A 119 -55.57 10.99 54.07
CA ALA A 119 -55.02 11.17 55.42
C ALA A 119 -55.92 12.03 56.35
N SER A 120 -57.08 12.46 55.86
CA SER A 120 -58.12 13.20 56.61
C SER A 120 -59.28 12.28 56.95
#